data_AF-A0A5N5SML2-F1
#
_entry.id   AF-A0A5N5SML2-F1
#
_cell.length_a   1.000
_cell.length_b   1.000
_cell.length_c   1.000
_cell.angle_alpha   90.00
_cell.angle_beta   90.00
_cell.angle_gamma   90.00
#
_symmetry.space_group_name_H-M   'P 1'
#
loop_
_entity.id
_entity.type
_entity.pdbx_description
1 polymer ?
#
loop_
_entity_poly.entity_id
_entity_poly.type
_entity_poly.pdbx_seq_one_letter_code
_entity_poly.pdbx_strand_id
1 'polypeptide(L)' 'MLIRKLPFQRWVREIAKDFKTVLRFQSSAGMVLQEPSRAYLVGLFEDTNLCAIHAKEVAIITKDIQTLSSLNK' A
#
# COMPACT_ATOMS: atom_id res chain seq x y z
N MET A 1 -14.69 -0.46 -3.22
CA MET A 1 -13.23 -0.55 -3.44
C MET A 1 -12.59 0.70 -2.86
N LEU A 2 -11.67 0.59 -1.89
CA LEU A 2 -11.11 1.74 -1.13
C LEU A 2 -10.19 2.64 -1.98
N ILE A 3 -9.50 2.05 -2.95
CA ILE A 3 -8.64 2.75 -3.90
C ILE A 3 -9.40 2.92 -5.23
N ARG A 4 -9.28 4.07 -5.89
CA ARG A 4 -9.90 4.30 -7.21
C ARG A 4 -9.15 3.51 -8.28
N LYS A 5 -9.89 2.76 -9.11
CA LYS A 5 -9.33 1.86 -10.13
C LYS A 5 -8.44 2.55 -11.16
N LEU A 6 -8.91 3.66 -11.76
CA LEU A 6 -8.19 4.32 -12.86
C LEU A 6 -6.86 4.98 -12.42
N PRO A 7 -6.79 5.75 -11.31
CA PRO A 7 -5.52 6.26 -10.80
C PRO A 7 -4.53 5.14 -10.42
N PHE A 8 -4.99 4.09 -9.74
CA PHE A 8 -4.15 2.95 -9.39
C PHE A 8 -3.60 2.25 -10.63
N GLN A 9 -4.44 2.03 -11.64
CA GLN A 9 -4.01 1.41 -12.90
C GLN A 9 -2.97 2.27 -13.64
N ARG A 10 -3.11 3.60 -13.63
CA ARG A 10 -2.11 4.52 -14.22
C ARG A 10 -0.78 4.41 -13.48
N TRP A 11 -0.80 4.42 -12.16
CA TRP A 11 0.38 4.29 -11.32
C TRP A 11 1.11 2.95 -11.51
N VAL A 12 0.36 1.84 -11.57
CA VAL A 12 0.93 0.52 -11.88
C VAL A 12 1.64 0.51 -13.25
N ARG A 13 1.06 1.16 -14.26
CA ARG A 13 1.67 1.27 -15.59
C ARG A 13 2.89 2.17 -15.60
N GLU A 14 2.91 3.21 -14.77
CA GLU A 14 4.06 4.10 -14.61
C GLU A 14 5.26 3.33 -14.06
N ILE A 15 5.08 2.63 -12.94
CA ILE A 15 6.11 1.77 -12.33
C ILE A 15 6.59 0.70 -13.32
N ALA A 16 5.66 0.06 -14.04
CA ALA A 16 6.01 -1.01 -14.96
C ALA A 16 6.87 -0.56 -16.15
N LYS A 17 6.78 0.71 -16.55
CA LYS A 17 7.63 1.27 -17.62
C LYS A 17 9.09 1.29 -17.23
N ASP A 18 9.40 1.46 -15.94
CA ASP A 18 10.77 1.46 -15.43
C ASP A 18 11.43 0.08 -15.54
N PHE A 19 10.62 -0.99 -15.60
CA PHE A 19 11.11 -2.36 -15.80
C PHE A 19 11.14 -2.77 -17.27
N LYS A 20 10.13 -2.40 -18.06
CA LYS A 20 10.04 -2.72 -19.48
C LYS A 20 9.19 -1.69 -20.23
N THR A 21 9.77 -1.08 -21.25
CA THR A 21 9.14 -0.03 -22.07
C THR A 21 7.87 -0.50 -22.80
N VAL A 22 7.79 -1.78 -23.18
CA VAL A 22 6.63 -2.36 -23.87
C VAL A 22 6.07 -3.52 -23.04
N LEU A 23 5.25 -3.19 -22.04
CA LEU A 23 4.51 -4.15 -21.24
C LEU A 23 2.99 -3.98 -21.45
N ARG A 24 2.31 -5.09 -21.79
CA ARG A 24 0.85 -5.14 -21.88
C ARG A 24 0.29 -5.84 -20.65
N PHE A 25 -0.78 -5.29 -20.10
CA PHE A 25 -1.48 -5.86 -18.96
C PHE A 25 -2.78 -6.49 -19.42
N GLN A 26 -3.12 -7.66 -18.88
CA GLN A 26 -4.45 -8.23 -19.00
C GLN A 26 -5.48 -7.30 -18.34
N SER A 27 -6.71 -7.31 -18.82
CA SER A 27 -7.81 -6.50 -18.25
C SER A 27 -8.06 -6.79 -16.76
N SER A 28 -7.85 -8.03 -16.31
CA SER A 28 -7.99 -8.46 -14.92
C SER A 28 -6.78 -8.12 -14.03
N ALA A 29 -5.60 -7.88 -14.60
CA ALA A 29 -4.36 -7.71 -13.85
C ALA A 29 -4.42 -6.53 -12.86
N GLY A 30 -5.13 -5.45 -13.24
CA GLY A 30 -5.32 -4.31 -12.35
C GLY A 30 -6.03 -4.69 -11.04
N MET A 31 -7.05 -5.54 -11.11
CA MET A 31 -7.77 -6.00 -9.91
C MET A 31 -6.91 -6.92 -9.04
N VAL A 32 -6.16 -7.82 -9.67
CA VAL A 32 -5.26 -8.77 -8.99
C VAL A 32 -4.16 -8.03 -8.23
N LEU A 33 -3.70 -6.89 -8.72
CA LEU A 33 -2.72 -6.05 -8.01
C LEU A 33 -3.39 -5.19 -6.95
N GLN A 34 -4.58 -4.66 -7.23
CA GLN A 34 -5.23 -3.70 -6.35
C GLN A 34 -5.74 -4.33 -5.05
N GLU A 35 -6.24 -5.56 -5.09
CA GLU A 35 -6.76 -6.22 -3.89
C GLU A 35 -5.70 -6.52 -2.82
N PRO A 36 -4.55 -7.17 -3.14
CA PRO A 36 -3.50 -7.37 -2.15
C PRO A 36 -2.88 -6.05 -1.69
N SER A 37 -2.75 -5.03 -2.56
CA SER A 37 -2.30 -3.70 -2.13
C SER A 37 -3.24 -3.09 -1.09
N ARG A 38 -4.55 -3.28 -1.24
CA ARG A 38 -5.53 -2.82 -0.25
C ARG A 38 -5.43 -3.60 1.06
N ALA A 39 -5.39 -4.93 0.98
CA ALA A 39 -5.26 -5.78 2.16
C ALA A 39 -3.99 -5.43 2.95
N TYR A 40 -2.87 -5.24 2.25
CA TYR A 40 -1.61 -4.82 2.85
C TYR A 40 -1.72 -3.46 3.56
N LEU A 41 -2.29 -2.44 2.89
CA LEU A 41 -2.43 -1.12 3.51
C LEU A 41 -3.36 -1.14 4.73
N VAL A 42 -4.44 -1.92 4.69
CA VAL A 42 -5.34 -2.06 5.84
C VAL A 42 -4.60 -2.69 7.03
N GLY A 43 -3.93 -3.83 6.82
CA GLY A 43 -3.15 -4.47 7.90
C GLY A 43 -2.02 -3.57 8.42
N LEU A 44 -1.31 -2.88 7.52
CA LEU A 44 -0.27 -1.92 7.91
C LEU A 44 -0.83 -0.82 8.81
N PHE A 45 -2.00 -0.25 8.49
CA PHE A 45 -2.62 0.78 9.31
C PHE A 45 -3.21 0.25 10.61
N GLU A 46 -3.70 -0.99 10.64
CA GLU A 46 -4.13 -1.67 11.87
C GLU A 46 -2.96 -1.78 12.85
N ASP A 47 -1.82 -2.29 12.40
CA ASP A 47 -0.65 -2.43 13.25
C ASP A 47 -0.02 -1.07 13.61
N THR A 48 0.01 -0.12 12.68
CA THR A 48 0.49 1.24 12.96
C THR A 48 -0.38 1.92 14.02
N ASN A 49 -1.69 1.70 13.98
CA ASN A 49 -2.61 2.20 15.00
C ASN A 49 -2.32 1.59 16.37
N LEU A 50 -1.97 0.29 16.44
CA LEU A 50 -1.52 -0.34 17.70
C LEU A 50 -0.25 0.32 18.24
N CYS A 51 0.71 0.68 17.38
CA CYS A 51 1.89 1.44 17.80
C CYS A 51 1.54 2.83 18.36
N ALA A 52 0.63 3.56 17.71
CA ALA A 52 0.17 4.87 18.19
C ALA A 52 -0.52 4.76 19.56
N ILE A 53 -1.43 3.77 19.73
CA ILE A 53 -2.10 3.49 21.00
C ILE A 53 -1.09 3.12 22.09
N HIS A 54 -0.06 2.32 21.77
CA HIS A 54 1.02 1.99 22.69
C HIS A 54 1.78 3.24 23.15
N ALA A 55 1.99 4.19 22.24
CA ALA A 55 2.60 5.49 22.54
C ALA A 55 1.64 6.48 23.25
N LYS A 56 0.37 6.08 23.51
CA LYS A 56 -0.71 6.92 24.05
C LYS A 56 -1.10 8.10 23.15
N GLU A 57 -0.84 7.96 21.86
CA GLU A 57 -1.23 8.91 20.83
C GLU A 57 -2.59 8.49 20.23
N VAL A 58 -3.37 9.47 19.77
CA VAL A 58 -4.60 9.22 18.99
C VAL A 58 -4.36 9.46 17.50
N ALA A 59 -3.37 10.28 17.16
CA ALA A 59 -2.98 10.56 15.79
C ALA A 59 -1.90 9.57 15.34
N ILE A 60 -2.12 8.93 14.18
CA ILE A 60 -1.09 8.13 13.53
C ILE A 60 -0.10 9.08 12.84
N ILE A 61 1.19 8.92 13.15
CA ILE A 61 2.28 9.71 12.59
C ILE A 61 3.29 8.85 11.84
N THR A 62 4.16 9.47 11.04
CA THR A 62 5.20 8.77 10.26
C THR A 62 6.15 7.95 11.13
N LYS A 63 6.38 8.38 12.38
CA LYS A 63 7.21 7.65 13.35
C LYS A 63 6.63 6.29 13.70
N ASP A 64 5.31 6.13 13.74
CA ASP A 64 4.66 4.86 14.09
C ASP A 64 4.92 3.82 13.00
N ILE A 65 4.82 4.23 11.73
CA ILE A 65 5.13 3.38 10.56
C ILE A 65 6.62 2.99 10.57
N GLN A 66 7.51 3.94 10.85
CA GLN A 66 8.95 3.68 10.93
C GLN A 66 9.29 2.70 12.09
N THR A 67 8.62 2.86 13.23
CA THR A 67 8.79 1.97 14.39
C THR A 67 8.37 0.56 14.02
N LEU A 68 7.20 0.39 13.40
CA LEU A 68 6.72 -0.90 12.91
C LEU A 68 7.68 -1.53 11.87
N SER A 69 8.19 -0.73 10.93
CA SER A 69 9.16 -1.22 9.94
C SER A 69 10.48 -1.69 10.55
N SER A 70 10.81 -1.22 11.75
CA SER A 70 12.00 -1.63 12.49
C SER A 70 11.77 -2.89 13.32
N LEU A 71 10.51 -3.22 13.67
CA LEU A 71 10.13 -4.44 14.37
C LEU A 71 9.97 -5.65 13.45
N ASN A 72 9.64 -5.42 12.17
CA ASN A 72 9.47 -6.45 11.15
C ASN A 72 10.77 -6.81 10.39
N LYS A 73 11.93 -6.36 10.85
CA LYS A 73 13.25 -6.77 10.36
C LYS A 73 13.80 -7.92 11.19
#